data_AF-A0A7C6V9K0-F1
#
_entry.id   AF-A0A7C6V9K0-F1
#
_cell.length_a   1.000
_cell.length_b   1.000
_cell.length_c   1.000
_cell.angle_alpha   90.00
_cell.angle_beta   90.00
_cell.angle_gamma   90.00
#
_symmetry.space_group_name_H-M   'P 1'
#
loop_
_entity.id
_entity.type
_entity.pdbx_description
1 polymer ?
#
loop_
_entity_poly.entity_id
_entity_poly.type
_entity_poly.pdbx_seq_one_letter_code
_entity_poly.pdbx_strand_id
1 'polypeptide(L)'
;MTISQIMEILQAAMLAAIKIAAPILITSIAVGLIIAIFQAATQIHEQTITFVPKLFAIVVVLLVMGSWMLQVLVDLVNYIFNIIVKLN
;
A
#
# COMPACT_ATOMS: atom_id res chain seq x y z
N MET A 1 -2.86 -25.49 -16.85
CA MET A 1 -3.44 -24.39 -16.05
C MET A 1 -4.95 -24.42 -16.17
N THR A 2 -5.69 -24.58 -15.07
CA THR A 2 -7.15 -24.50 -15.04
C THR A 2 -7.60 -23.07 -14.70
N ILE A 3 -8.87 -22.75 -14.98
CA ILE A 3 -9.46 -21.43 -14.63
C ILE A 3 -9.38 -21.19 -13.09
N SER A 4 -9.53 -22.24 -12.28
CA SER A 4 -9.40 -22.14 -10.83
C SER A 4 -8.01 -21.66 -10.38
N GLN A 5 -6.93 -22.16 -11.00
CA GLN A 5 -5.57 -21.75 -10.68
C GLN A 5 -5.31 -20.27 -11.04
N ILE A 6 -5.89 -19.79 -12.14
CA ILE A 6 -5.80 -18.37 -12.52
C ILE A 6 -6.51 -17.50 -11.49
N MET A 7 -7.69 -17.91 -11.04
CA MET A 7 -8.44 -17.21 -10.00
C MET A 7 -7.68 -17.15 -8.67
N GLU A 8 -7.01 -18.23 -8.27
CA GLU A 8 -6.16 -18.27 -7.08
C GLU A 8 -4.98 -17.30 -7.16
N ILE A 9 -4.31 -17.25 -8.32
CA ILE A 9 -3.21 -16.29 -8.55
C ILE A 9 -3.73 -14.85 -8.47
N LEU A 10 -4.88 -14.56 -9.07
CA LEU A 10 -5.48 -13.24 -9.06
C LEU A 10 -5.83 -12.80 -7.62
N GLN A 11 -6.42 -13.69 -6.83
CA GLN A 11 -6.73 -13.41 -5.42
C GLN A 11 -5.46 -13.14 -4.60
N ALA A 12 -4.41 -13.95 -4.78
CA ALA A 12 -3.13 -13.76 -4.10
C ALA A 12 -2.51 -12.39 -4.47
N ALA A 13 -2.54 -12.03 -5.75
CA ALA A 13 -2.04 -10.73 -6.22
C ALA A 13 -2.84 -9.56 -5.64
N MET A 14 -4.17 -9.64 -5.61
CA MET A 14 -5.03 -8.62 -4.99
C MET A 14 -4.75 -8.47 -3.49
N LEU A 15 -4.61 -9.58 -2.76
CA LEU A 15 -4.29 -9.54 -1.33
C LEU A 15 -2.91 -8.92 -1.08
N ALA A 16 -1.91 -9.24 -1.89
CA ALA A 16 -0.59 -8.61 -1.81
C ALA A 16 -0.68 -7.09 -2.08
N ALA A 17 -1.40 -6.67 -3.11
CA ALA A 17 -1.61 -5.26 -3.42
C ALA A 17 -2.29 -4.50 -2.27
N ILE A 18 -3.32 -5.08 -1.66
CA ILE A 18 -4.00 -4.50 -0.50
C ILE A 18 -3.04 -4.38 0.69
N LYS A 19 -2.27 -5.44 1.00
CA LYS A 19 -1.29 -5.42 2.10
C LYS A 19 -0.25 -4.32 1.93
N ILE A 20 0.26 -4.15 0.71
CA ILE A 20 1.27 -3.14 0.37
C ILE A 20 0.67 -1.74 0.44
N ALA A 21 -0.53 -1.54 -0.10
CA ALA A 21 -1.19 -0.24 -0.13
C ALA A 21 -1.73 0.21 1.24
N ALA A 22 -2.18 -0.73 2.08
CA ALA A 22 -2.83 -0.45 3.36
C ALA A 22 -2.07 0.54 4.27
N PRO A 23 -0.78 0.33 4.62
CA PRO A 23 -0.09 1.25 5.51
C PRO A 23 0.04 2.66 4.92
N ILE A 24 0.31 2.77 3.61
CA ILE A 24 0.42 4.07 2.92
C ILE A 24 -0.93 4.80 2.93
N LEU A 25 -2.02 4.09 2.60
CA LEU A 25 -3.36 4.67 2.52
C LEU A 25 -3.86 5.09 3.90
N ILE A 26 -3.69 4.25 4.92
CA ILE A 26 -4.11 4.55 6.29
C ILE A 26 -3.38 5.81 6.79
N THR A 27 -2.06 5.88 6.60
CA THR A 27 -1.29 7.06 7.01
C THR A 27 -1.68 8.30 6.21
N SER A 28 -1.85 8.18 4.89
CA SER A 28 -2.26 9.30 4.02
C SER A 28 -3.63 9.85 4.41
N ILE A 29 -4.58 8.98 4.75
CA ILE A 29 -5.92 9.34 5.22
C ILE A 29 -5.84 10.02 6.58
N ALA A 30 -5.13 9.42 7.55
CA ALA A 30 -5.02 9.97 8.90
C ALA A 30 -4.37 11.37 8.90
N VAL A 31 -3.22 11.52 8.23
CA VAL A 31 -2.52 12.81 8.13
C VAL A 31 -3.36 13.82 7.34
N GLY A 32 -3.98 13.40 6.24
CA GLY A 32 -4.87 14.25 5.45
C GLY A 32 -6.04 14.78 6.26
N LEU A 33 -6.68 13.93 7.08
CA LEU A 33 -7.79 14.32 7.94
C LEU A 33 -7.35 15.32 9.01
N ILE A 34 -6.23 15.06 9.68
CA ILE A 34 -5.69 15.97 10.71
C ILE A 34 -5.46 17.35 10.10
N ILE A 35 -4.77 17.42 8.95
CA ILE A 35 -4.48 18.69 8.30
C ILE A 35 -5.76 19.39 7.83
N ALA A 36 -6.74 18.65 7.29
CA ALA A 36 -8.02 19.23 6.86
C ALA A 36 -8.77 19.90 8.03
N ILE A 37 -8.75 19.29 9.22
CA ILE A 37 -9.34 19.89 10.42
C ILE A 37 -8.61 21.18 10.82
N PHE A 38 -7.27 21.16 10.81
CA PHE A 38 -6.47 22.37 11.09
C PHE A 38 -6.76 23.48 10.09
N GLN A 39 -6.81 23.17 8.79
CA GLN A 39 -7.12 24.14 7.74
C GLN A 39 -8.51 24.75 7.90
N ALA A 40 -9.51 23.92 8.21
CA ALA A 40 -10.87 24.39 8.47
C ALA A 40 -10.93 25.29 9.72
N ALA A 41 -10.24 24.92 10.80
CA ALA A 41 -10.24 25.68 12.05
C ALA A 41 -9.54 27.04 11.92
N THR A 42 -8.47 27.13 11.13
CA THR A 42 -7.70 28.38 10.93
C THR A 42 -8.10 29.16 9.69
N GLN A 43 -9.04 28.65 8.88
CA GLN A 43 -9.47 29.22 7.60
C GLN A 43 -8.34 29.37 6.56
N ILE A 44 -7.26 28.60 6.68
CA ILE A 44 -6.13 28.63 5.74
C ILE A 44 -6.38 27.61 4.64
N HIS A 45 -6.52 28.09 3.40
CA HIS A 45 -6.81 27.26 2.21
C HIS A 45 -5.61 27.16 1.26
N GLU A 46 -4.40 27.05 1.81
CA GLU A 46 -3.20 26.90 1.00
C GLU A 46 -2.89 25.43 0.69
N GLN A 47 -2.87 25.10 -0.60
CA GLN A 47 -2.68 23.73 -1.07
C GLN A 47 -1.35 23.10 -0.62
N THR A 48 -0.29 23.90 -0.45
CA THR A 48 1.05 23.45 -0.04
C THR A 48 1.06 22.84 1.36
N ILE A 49 0.24 23.36 2.28
CA ILE A 49 0.16 22.90 3.68
C ILE A 49 -0.39 21.48 3.77
N THR A 50 -1.27 21.08 2.85
CA THR A 50 -1.78 19.69 2.80
C THR A 50 -0.74 18.72 2.24
N PHE A 51 0.09 19.19 1.32
CA PHE A 51 0.98 18.32 0.54
C PHE A 51 2.22 17.90 1.32
N VAL A 52 2.95 18.85 1.90
CA VAL A 52 4.28 18.60 2.50
C VAL A 52 4.23 17.63 3.68
N PRO A 53 3.38 17.82 4.71
CA PRO A 53 3.38 16.92 5.86
C PRO A 53 2.88 15.52 5.49
N LYS A 54 1.96 15.41 4.52
CA LYS A 54 1.48 14.13 3.98
C LYS A 54 2.59 13.36 3.28
N LEU A 55 3.37 14.02 2.43
CA LEU A 55 4.51 13.41 1.75
C LEU A 55 5.55 12.92 2.74
N PHE A 56 5.88 13.73 3.75
CA PHE A 56 6.80 13.33 4.81
C PHE A 56 6.32 12.08 5.56
N ALA A 57 5.03 12.04 5.93
CA ALA A 57 4.46 10.87 6.59
C ALA A 57 4.54 9.60 5.72
N ILE A 58 4.27 9.71 4.42
CA ILE A 58 4.39 8.58 3.48
C ILE A 58 5.85 8.09 3.39
N VAL A 59 6.82 9.01 3.32
CA VAL A 59 8.25 8.65 3.30
C VAL A 59 8.64 7.89 4.58
N VAL A 60 8.20 8.36 5.75
CA VAL A 60 8.46 7.67 7.02
C VAL A 60 7.87 6.26 7.02
N VAL A 61 6.64 6.08 6.54
CA VAL A 61 6.02 4.75 6.42
C VAL A 61 6.80 3.86 5.48
N LEU A 62 7.25 4.38 4.33
CA LEU A 62 8.07 3.61 3.39
C LEU A 62 9.42 3.19 4.00
N LEU A 63 10.05 4.05 4.81
CA LEU A 63 11.31 3.72 5.48
C LEU A 63 11.12 2.63 6.54
N VAL A 64 10.04 2.70 7.33
CA VAL A 64 9.79 1.77 8.43
C VAL A 64 9.19 0.45 7.94
N MET A 65 8.24 0.50 7.01
CA MET A 65 7.47 -0.66 6.54
C MET A 65 7.94 -1.19 5.18
N GLY A 66 8.90 -0.54 4.52
CA GLY A 66 9.37 -0.93 3.20
C GLY A 66 9.93 -2.35 3.16
N SER A 67 10.67 -2.77 4.18
CA SER A 67 11.20 -4.15 4.26
C SER A 67 10.07 -5.18 4.29
N TRP A 68 9.02 -4.95 5.07
CA TRP A 68 7.85 -5.82 5.13
C TRP A 68 7.07 -5.82 3.80
N MET A 69 6.89 -4.66 3.17
CA MET A 69 6.23 -4.57 1.86
C MET A 69 7.00 -5.35 0.78
N LEU A 70 8.33 -5.33 0.82
CA LEU A 70 9.17 -6.14 -0.07
C LEU A 70 9.01 -7.64 0.21
N GLN A 71 8.92 -8.05 1.48
CA GLN A 71 8.62 -9.46 1.82
C GLN A 71 7.29 -9.91 1.23
N VAL A 72 6.24 -9.09 1.30
CA VAL A 72 4.93 -9.40 0.70
C VAL A 72 5.04 -9.60 -0.83
N LEU A 73 5.85 -8.80 -1.52
CA LEU A 73 6.11 -8.99 -2.95
C LEU A 73 6.90 -10.27 -3.23
N VAL A 74 7.94 -10.54 -2.45
CA VAL A 74 8.75 -11.77 -2.57
C VAL A 74 7.87 -13.01 -2.35
N ASP A 75 6.98 -12.98 -1.36
CA ASP A 75 6.03 -14.06 -1.08
C ASP A 75 5.08 -14.30 -2.26
N LEU A 76 4.55 -13.23 -2.86
CA LEU A 76 3.71 -13.34 -4.06
C LEU A 76 4.48 -13.97 -5.22
N VAL A 77 5.71 -13.52 -5.47
CA VAL A 77 6.56 -14.06 -6.53
C VAL A 77 6.82 -15.55 -6.27
N ASN A 78 7.28 -15.92 -5.07
CA ASN A 78 7.53 -17.31 -4.70
C ASN A 78 6.28 -18.18 -4.84
N TYR A 79 5.10 -17.66 -4.48
CA TYR A 79 3.83 -18.35 -4.67
C TYR A 79 3.56 -18.67 -6.16
N ILE A 80 3.72 -17.68 -7.04
CA ILE A 80 3.52 -17.86 -8.49
C ILE A 80 4.53 -18.86 -9.05
N PHE A 81 5.81 -18.74 -8.70
CA PHE A 81 6.85 -19.68 -9.17
C PHE A 81 6.58 -21.12 -8.72
N ASN A 82 6.11 -21.32 -7.48
CA ASN A 82 5.73 -22.64 -7.00
C ASN A 82 4.55 -23.25 -7.79
N ILE A 83 3.60 -22.44 -8.24
CA ILE A 83 2.50 -22.90 -9.10
C ILE A 83 3.05 -23.29 -10.48
N ILE A 84 3.96 -22.50 -11.04
CA ILE A 84 4.60 -22.78 -12.34
C ILE A 84 5.34 -24.12 -12.30
N VAL A 85 6.12 -24.38 -11.25
CA VAL A 85 6.86 -25.65 -11.10
C VAL A 85 5.91 -26.84 -11.01
N LYS A 86 4.77 -26.72 -10.31
CA LYS A 86 3.76 -27.78 -10.18
C LYS A 86 2.98 -28.09 -11.47
N LEU A 87 3.08 -27.23 -12.48
CA LEU A 87 2.41 -27.42 -13.77
C LEU A 87 3.22 -28.28 -14.76
N ASN A 88 4.48 -28.56 -14.43
CA ASN A 88 5.38 -29.42 -15.19
C ASN A 88 5.43 -30.81 -14.55
#